data_AF-A0A2V5W0U1-F1
#
_entry.id   AF-A0A2V5W0U1-F1
#
_cell.length_a   1.000
_cell.length_b   1.000
_cell.length_c   1.000
_cell.angle_alpha   90.00
_cell.angle_beta   90.00
_cell.angle_gamma   90.00
#
_symmetry.space_group_name_H-M   'P 1'
#
loop_
_entity.id
_entity.type
_entity.pdbx_description
1 polymer ?
#
loop_
_entity_poly.entity_id
_entity_poly.type
_entity_poly.pdbx_seq_one_letter_code
_entity_poly.pdbx_strand_id
1 'polypeptide(L)'
;MSTRHVIVESTFAKADWRRLIRVTGVIVLCLRLHAADPFAENVRPTEALMPEQEQKSFHLPPGFEIQLVAAEPDILKPMNMAFDAQGRLWVTVTREYPFPVPPGKPARDQIKILSDFDENGRARKITTFAEGLDIPIGIYPFRSPANVEAPKRDALKRESLPPDGVSTFQRFNVSTNLTWKCVVWSIPNIWLLEDTNGDGKADQQEKLYGPFGWERDTHGMNSSFARGFDGWLYATHGYNNNTDVRGADGHEVKMNSGNTYRIRLDGSRIEQNTWGQVNPFGLCFDALGNLYSADCHSEPIYQLLRGGYYPSFGKPHDGLGFGPEMLTHDHGSTAIAGIAYYAADHFPKEYRDSAYIGDVVTNRVNEFRIKWTGSTPLANERPDFVVTDDPWFRPVNLQLGPDGALYIADFYNRIIGHYEVPLTHPGRDRTSGRIWRIVYVGQPSRLSPEDSTVKKKSETGKMPVLRPATLPND
;
A
#
# COMPACT_ATOMS: atom_id res chain seq x y z
N MET A 1 -67.46 -18.32 67.09
CA MET A 1 -68.02 -19.63 66.73
C MET A 1 -67.69 -19.93 65.27
N SER A 2 -67.01 -21.06 65.06
CA SER A 2 -66.82 -21.84 63.82
C SER A 2 -66.08 -21.20 62.63
N THR A 3 -64.77 -21.45 62.64
CA THR A 3 -63.88 -21.64 61.48
C THR A 3 -64.41 -22.77 60.56
N ARG A 4 -64.37 -22.56 59.24
CA ARG A 4 -64.57 -23.63 58.23
C ARG A 4 -63.24 -23.95 57.54
N HIS A 5 -62.81 -25.20 57.71
CA HIS A 5 -61.77 -25.84 56.91
C HIS A 5 -62.32 -26.21 55.52
N VAL A 6 -61.51 -26.00 54.48
CA VAL A 6 -61.66 -26.71 53.21
C VAL A 6 -60.29 -27.31 52.85
N ILE A 7 -60.27 -28.63 52.79
CA ILE A 7 -59.18 -29.48 52.32
C ILE A 7 -59.26 -29.46 50.79
N VAL A 8 -58.14 -29.21 50.11
CA VAL A 8 -58.01 -29.43 48.66
C VAL A 8 -57.05 -30.59 48.46
N GLU A 9 -57.60 -31.70 47.98
CA GLU A 9 -56.86 -32.90 47.58
C GLU A 9 -55.99 -32.63 46.34
N SER A 10 -54.77 -33.16 46.38
CA SER A 10 -53.82 -33.16 45.27
C SER A 10 -54.22 -34.18 44.19
N THR A 11 -54.39 -33.75 42.95
CA THR A 11 -54.39 -34.62 41.77
C THR A 11 -53.13 -34.38 40.95
N PHE A 12 -52.16 -35.30 41.07
CA PHE A 12 -51.00 -35.38 40.18
C PHE A 12 -51.42 -36.00 38.84
N ALA A 13 -51.48 -35.20 37.78
CA ALA A 13 -51.57 -35.71 36.42
C ALA A 13 -50.18 -36.17 35.96
N LYS A 14 -50.07 -37.44 35.56
CA LYS A 14 -48.86 -38.05 34.99
C LYS A 14 -48.53 -37.37 33.65
N ALA A 15 -47.43 -36.62 33.60
CA ALA A 15 -46.90 -36.06 32.36
C ALA A 15 -46.26 -37.17 31.50
N ASP A 16 -46.64 -37.19 30.22
CA ASP A 16 -46.18 -38.15 29.21
C ASP A 16 -44.74 -37.84 28.76
N TRP A 17 -43.78 -38.52 29.39
CA TRP A 17 -42.33 -38.42 29.17
C TRP A 17 -41.89 -38.62 27.70
N ARG A 18 -42.71 -39.26 26.85
CA ARG A 18 -42.35 -39.55 25.46
C ARG A 18 -42.42 -38.34 24.53
N ARG A 19 -43.14 -37.26 24.91
CA ARG A 19 -43.16 -35.99 24.14
C ARG A 19 -42.03 -35.03 24.50
N LEU A 20 -41.41 -35.14 25.67
CA LEU A 20 -40.28 -34.27 26.05
C LEU A 20 -39.01 -34.60 25.23
N ILE A 21 -38.75 -35.89 24.96
CA ILE A 21 -37.52 -36.32 24.27
C ILE A 21 -37.42 -35.83 22.81
N ARG A 22 -38.55 -35.55 22.14
CA ARG A 22 -38.53 -34.99 20.77
C ARG A 22 -38.40 -33.47 20.71
N VAL A 23 -38.64 -32.76 21.80
CA VAL A 23 -38.50 -31.29 21.87
C VAL A 23 -37.10 -30.90 22.39
N THR A 24 -36.48 -31.70 23.26
CA THR A 24 -35.09 -31.45 23.67
C THR A 24 -34.07 -31.81 22.58
N GLY A 25 -34.37 -32.78 21.71
CA GLY A 25 -33.48 -33.15 20.59
C GLY A 25 -33.41 -32.11 19.46
N VAL A 26 -34.43 -31.27 19.30
CA VAL A 26 -34.45 -30.21 18.25
C VAL A 26 -33.90 -28.88 18.78
N ILE A 27 -34.05 -28.60 20.07
CA ILE A 27 -33.49 -27.39 20.69
C ILE A 27 -31.97 -27.51 20.92
N VAL A 28 -31.45 -28.71 21.19
CA VAL A 28 -29.99 -28.95 21.26
C VAL A 28 -29.34 -29.02 19.88
N LEU A 29 -30.09 -29.34 18.82
CA LEU A 29 -29.61 -29.29 17.42
C LEU A 29 -29.74 -27.89 16.77
N CYS A 30 -30.34 -26.93 17.48
CA CYS A 30 -30.39 -25.51 17.08
C CYS A 30 -29.40 -24.63 17.85
N LEU A 31 -28.44 -25.22 18.58
CA LEU A 31 -27.14 -24.59 18.77
C LEU A 31 -26.43 -24.65 17.43
N ARG A 32 -26.78 -23.68 16.57
CA ARG A 32 -26.09 -23.44 15.31
C ARG A 32 -24.60 -23.39 15.62
N LEU A 33 -23.86 -24.33 15.04
CA LEU A 33 -22.48 -24.12 14.60
C LEU A 33 -22.49 -22.88 13.69
N HIS A 34 -22.56 -21.68 14.28
CA HIS A 34 -21.89 -20.56 13.64
C HIS A 34 -20.42 -20.92 13.81
N ALA A 35 -19.76 -21.27 12.71
CA ALA A 35 -18.31 -21.20 12.71
C ALA A 35 -17.96 -19.84 13.33
N ALA A 36 -17.09 -19.83 14.35
CA ALA A 36 -16.60 -18.59 14.91
C ALA A 36 -16.08 -17.73 13.74
N ASP A 37 -16.52 -16.48 13.65
CA ASP A 37 -16.06 -15.58 12.61
C ASP A 37 -14.54 -15.43 12.75
N PRO A 38 -13.73 -15.98 11.82
CA PRO A 38 -12.29 -15.97 11.98
C PRO A 38 -11.71 -14.55 11.93
N PHE A 39 -12.45 -13.57 11.41
CA PHE A 39 -12.06 -12.16 11.36
C PHE A 39 -12.33 -11.42 12.67
N ALA A 40 -13.14 -11.98 13.58
CA ALA A 40 -13.42 -11.38 14.88
C ALA A 40 -12.31 -11.65 15.92
N GLU A 41 -11.41 -12.60 15.65
CA GLU A 41 -10.36 -13.02 16.58
C GLU A 41 -9.09 -12.18 16.43
N ASN A 42 -8.55 -11.68 17.55
CA ASN A 42 -7.26 -10.97 17.61
C ASN A 42 -6.09 -11.78 17.03
N VAL A 43 -6.15 -13.11 17.15
CA VAL A 43 -5.20 -14.02 16.55
C VAL A 43 -5.98 -14.94 15.62
N ARG A 44 -5.78 -14.82 14.30
CA ARG A 44 -6.57 -15.61 13.35
C ARG A 44 -6.41 -17.10 13.65
N PRO A 45 -7.50 -17.86 13.81
CA PRO A 45 -7.44 -19.25 14.28
C PRO A 45 -7.07 -20.24 13.18
N THR A 46 -7.10 -19.82 11.92
CA THR A 46 -6.79 -20.65 10.75
C THR A 46 -5.28 -20.82 10.56
N GLU A 47 -4.92 -21.89 9.85
CA GLU A 47 -3.57 -22.07 9.33
C GLU A 47 -3.33 -21.19 8.10
N ALA A 48 -2.05 -20.92 7.81
CA ALA A 48 -1.64 -20.26 6.58
C ALA A 48 -2.06 -21.07 5.35
N LEU A 49 -2.64 -20.41 4.37
CA LEU A 49 -2.89 -20.95 3.04
C LEU A 49 -1.63 -20.88 2.17
N MET A 50 -1.51 -21.82 1.24
CA MET A 50 -0.55 -21.70 0.14
C MET A 50 -0.98 -20.58 -0.81
N PRO A 51 -0.06 -19.96 -1.58
CA PRO A 51 -0.40 -18.87 -2.51
C PRO A 51 -1.57 -19.20 -3.44
N GLU A 52 -1.62 -20.41 -4.00
CA GLU A 52 -2.69 -20.82 -4.93
C GLU A 52 -4.05 -21.03 -4.24
N GLN A 53 -4.05 -21.24 -2.92
CA GLN A 53 -5.26 -21.36 -2.12
C GLN A 53 -5.78 -19.98 -1.73
N GLU A 54 -4.89 -19.09 -1.28
CA GLU A 54 -5.25 -17.69 -1.02
C GLU A 54 -5.73 -16.99 -2.29
N GLN A 55 -5.09 -17.22 -3.44
CA GLN A 55 -5.53 -16.62 -4.71
C GLN A 55 -7.02 -16.91 -5.01
N LYS A 56 -7.51 -18.09 -4.59
CA LYS A 56 -8.91 -18.52 -4.79
C LYS A 56 -9.87 -18.01 -3.72
N SER A 57 -9.36 -17.48 -2.61
CA SER A 57 -10.21 -16.93 -1.54
C SER A 57 -10.57 -15.48 -1.79
N PHE A 58 -9.93 -14.80 -2.74
CA PHE A 58 -10.25 -13.42 -3.10
C PHE A 58 -11.53 -13.31 -3.92
N HIS A 59 -12.33 -12.31 -3.56
CA HIS A 59 -13.50 -11.88 -4.31
C HIS A 59 -13.28 -10.46 -4.79
N LEU A 60 -13.42 -10.26 -6.11
CA LEU A 60 -13.24 -8.99 -6.79
C LEU A 60 -14.50 -8.64 -7.60
N PRO A 61 -14.69 -7.39 -8.04
CA PRO A 61 -15.78 -7.04 -8.93
C PRO A 61 -15.75 -7.84 -10.25
N PRO A 62 -16.91 -8.02 -10.92
CA PRO A 62 -16.99 -8.80 -12.15
C PRO A 62 -16.03 -8.32 -13.25
N GLY A 63 -15.26 -9.26 -13.80
CA GLY A 63 -14.30 -9.01 -14.87
C GLY A 63 -12.89 -8.64 -14.40
N PHE A 64 -12.66 -8.58 -13.09
CA PHE A 64 -11.33 -8.50 -12.51
C PHE A 64 -10.76 -9.87 -12.17
N GLU A 65 -9.44 -9.99 -12.29
CA GLU A 65 -8.66 -11.13 -11.81
C GLU A 65 -7.54 -10.64 -10.91
N ILE A 66 -7.21 -11.44 -9.89
CA ILE A 66 -6.02 -11.27 -9.07
C ILE A 66 -5.01 -12.36 -9.42
N GLN A 67 -3.77 -11.96 -9.65
CA GLN A 67 -2.69 -12.79 -10.18
C GLN A 67 -1.48 -12.74 -9.24
N LEU A 68 -0.83 -13.89 -9.04
CA LEU A 68 0.33 -13.98 -8.16
C LEU A 68 1.59 -13.49 -8.88
N VAL A 69 2.22 -12.43 -8.36
CA VAL A 69 3.48 -11.88 -8.89
C VAL A 69 4.69 -12.59 -8.29
N ALA A 70 4.72 -12.69 -6.97
CA ALA A 70 5.78 -13.34 -6.19
C ALA A 70 5.24 -13.76 -4.82
N ALA A 71 5.86 -14.77 -4.21
CA ALA A 71 5.52 -15.26 -2.88
C ALA A 71 6.78 -15.78 -2.18
N GLU A 72 6.67 -16.13 -0.90
CA GLU A 72 7.65 -16.99 -0.24
C GLU A 72 7.87 -18.31 -1.03
N PRO A 73 9.10 -18.88 -1.03
CA PRO A 73 10.31 -18.39 -0.36
C PRO A 73 11.12 -17.37 -1.19
N ASP A 74 10.68 -17.00 -2.39
CA ASP A 74 11.44 -16.10 -3.29
C ASP A 74 11.53 -14.68 -2.73
N ILE A 75 10.49 -14.26 -2.02
CA ILE A 75 10.44 -13.03 -1.21
C ILE A 75 10.15 -13.37 0.26
N LEU A 76 10.32 -12.37 1.13
CA LEU A 76 9.91 -12.41 2.53
C LEU A 76 8.70 -11.50 2.70
N LYS A 77 8.44 -10.99 3.92
CA LYS A 77 7.33 -10.04 4.14
C LYS A 77 7.55 -8.74 3.39
N PRO A 78 6.75 -8.42 2.35
CA PRO A 78 6.89 -7.16 1.64
C PRO A 78 6.35 -6.00 2.49
N MET A 79 7.02 -4.85 2.43
CA MET A 79 6.60 -3.63 3.15
C MET A 79 6.23 -2.50 2.21
N ASN A 80 7.10 -2.17 1.25
CA ASN A 80 6.83 -1.16 0.23
C ASN A 80 7.27 -1.63 -1.14
N MET A 81 6.58 -1.09 -2.15
CA MET A 81 6.84 -1.34 -3.55
C MET A 81 7.04 -0.03 -4.30
N ALA A 82 7.87 -0.06 -5.33
CA ALA A 82 7.96 1.01 -6.31
C ALA A 82 8.38 0.45 -7.67
N PHE A 83 7.79 0.96 -8.75
CA PHE A 83 8.26 0.66 -10.10
C PHE A 83 9.38 1.59 -10.51
N ASP A 84 10.38 1.05 -11.18
CA ASP A 84 11.39 1.86 -11.85
C ASP A 84 11.02 2.20 -13.29
N ALA A 85 11.84 3.04 -13.93
CA ALA A 85 11.63 3.48 -15.31
C ALA A 85 11.76 2.36 -16.37
N GLN A 86 12.21 1.16 -16.01
CA GLN A 86 12.21 -0.03 -16.87
C GLN A 86 11.00 -0.93 -16.62
N GLY A 87 10.10 -0.55 -15.71
CA GLY A 87 8.95 -1.35 -15.32
C GLY A 87 9.30 -2.53 -14.42
N ARG A 88 10.49 -2.55 -13.80
CA ARG A 88 10.83 -3.55 -12.78
C ARG A 88 10.22 -3.13 -11.45
N LEU A 89 9.76 -4.10 -10.67
CA LEU A 89 9.16 -3.87 -9.37
C LEU A 89 10.22 -4.02 -8.26
N TRP A 90 10.46 -2.95 -7.52
CA TRP A 90 11.36 -2.92 -6.39
C TRP A 90 10.57 -3.08 -5.11
N VAL A 91 11.03 -3.96 -4.22
CA VAL A 91 10.27 -4.37 -3.03
C VAL A 91 11.20 -4.39 -1.83
N THR A 92 10.85 -3.67 -0.77
CA THR A 92 11.49 -3.88 0.53
C THR A 92 10.87 -5.09 1.21
N VAL A 93 11.71 -5.98 1.73
CA VAL A 93 11.26 -7.19 2.41
C VAL A 93 11.91 -7.31 3.79
N THR A 94 11.13 -7.71 4.79
CA THR A 94 11.57 -7.75 6.19
C THR A 94 11.44 -9.13 6.83
N ARG A 95 12.42 -9.46 7.66
CA ARG A 95 12.35 -10.45 8.74
C ARG A 95 12.34 -9.78 10.10
N GLU A 96 12.95 -8.61 10.24
CA GLU A 96 13.21 -7.98 11.54
C GLU A 96 11.96 -7.35 12.16
N TYR A 97 11.07 -6.81 11.33
CA TYR A 97 9.88 -6.11 11.80
C TYR A 97 9.05 -6.96 12.79
N PRO A 98 8.59 -6.37 13.92
CA PRO A 98 8.74 -4.96 14.33
C PRO A 98 9.96 -4.69 15.22
N PHE A 99 10.86 -5.66 15.40
CA PHE A 99 11.99 -5.51 16.31
C PHE A 99 13.26 -5.13 15.55
N PRO A 100 13.84 -3.94 15.82
CA PRO A 100 15.08 -3.54 15.18
C PRO A 100 16.21 -4.47 15.60
N VAL A 101 17.25 -4.51 14.79
CA VAL A 101 18.35 -5.45 14.99
C VAL A 101 19.11 -5.08 16.28
N PRO A 102 19.37 -6.04 17.18
CA PRO A 102 20.12 -5.76 18.39
C PRO A 102 21.53 -5.20 18.08
N PRO A 103 22.06 -4.28 18.90
CA PRO A 103 23.40 -3.74 18.70
C PRO A 103 24.46 -4.83 18.49
N GLY A 104 25.28 -4.69 17.45
CA GLY A 104 26.35 -5.63 17.12
C GLY A 104 25.91 -6.91 16.40
N LYS A 105 24.64 -7.02 16.00
CA LYS A 105 24.15 -8.09 15.11
C LYS A 105 23.99 -7.59 13.68
N PRO A 106 24.20 -8.45 12.65
CA PRO A 106 23.95 -8.07 11.28
C PRO A 106 22.45 -7.99 11.02
N ALA A 107 22.02 -6.94 10.35
CA ALA A 107 20.67 -6.83 9.85
C ALA A 107 20.46 -7.76 8.65
N ARG A 108 19.22 -8.18 8.40
CA ARG A 108 18.91 -9.24 7.42
C ARG A 108 17.84 -8.86 6.40
N ASP A 109 17.29 -7.65 6.50
CA ASP A 109 16.27 -7.20 5.57
C ASP A 109 16.92 -6.78 4.25
N GLN A 110 16.11 -6.79 3.21
CA GLN A 110 16.59 -6.75 1.82
C GLN A 110 15.72 -5.86 0.95
N ILE A 111 16.30 -5.45 -0.17
CA ILE A 111 15.57 -4.93 -1.34
C ILE A 111 15.64 -5.98 -2.44
N LYS A 112 14.48 -6.37 -2.97
CA LYS A 112 14.35 -7.25 -4.13
C LYS A 112 13.96 -6.44 -5.37
N ILE A 113 14.47 -6.85 -6.54
CA ILE A 113 14.03 -6.39 -7.85
C ILE A 113 13.39 -7.57 -8.57
N LEU A 114 12.11 -7.43 -8.90
CA LEU A 114 11.31 -8.37 -9.65
C LEU A 114 11.20 -7.87 -11.10
N SER A 115 11.48 -8.76 -12.05
CA SER A 115 11.55 -8.43 -13.46
C SER A 115 11.24 -9.66 -14.33
N ASP A 116 11.18 -9.44 -15.65
CA ASP A 116 10.88 -10.48 -16.63
C ASP A 116 9.54 -11.17 -16.31
N PHE A 117 8.47 -10.38 -16.26
CA PHE A 117 7.13 -10.87 -15.93
C PHE A 117 6.56 -11.74 -17.06
N ASP A 118 5.83 -12.79 -16.69
CA ASP A 118 5.07 -13.60 -17.65
C ASP A 118 3.73 -12.98 -18.03
N GLU A 119 2.99 -13.69 -18.88
CA GLU A 119 1.68 -13.25 -19.38
C GLU A 119 0.64 -13.07 -18.26
N ASN A 120 0.83 -13.72 -17.11
CA ASN A 120 0.00 -13.60 -15.92
C ASN A 120 0.65 -12.70 -14.85
N GLY A 121 1.70 -11.96 -15.20
CA GLY A 121 2.38 -11.03 -14.28
C GLY A 121 3.29 -11.70 -13.25
N ARG A 122 3.55 -13.01 -13.31
CA ARG A 122 4.51 -13.67 -12.39
C ARG A 122 5.93 -13.27 -12.76
N ALA A 123 6.71 -12.81 -11.79
CA ALA A 123 8.12 -12.49 -12.00
C ALA A 123 8.93 -13.76 -12.29
N ARG A 124 9.63 -13.83 -13.43
CA ARG A 124 10.59 -14.93 -13.72
C ARG A 124 11.97 -14.68 -13.16
N LYS A 125 12.34 -13.41 -12.90
CA LYS A 125 13.64 -13.05 -12.34
C LYS A 125 13.49 -12.18 -11.11
N ILE A 126 14.05 -12.66 -10.00
CA ILE A 126 14.08 -11.97 -8.70
C ILE A 126 15.54 -11.82 -8.28
N THR A 127 16.00 -10.58 -8.09
CA THR A 127 17.39 -10.26 -7.71
C THR A 127 17.41 -9.54 -6.38
N THR A 128 18.30 -9.91 -5.48
CA THR A 128 18.58 -9.11 -4.26
C THR A 128 19.45 -7.93 -4.67
N PHE A 129 18.90 -6.71 -4.63
CA PHE A 129 19.65 -5.49 -4.93
C PHE A 129 20.52 -5.07 -3.74
N ALA A 130 19.96 -5.13 -2.53
CA ALA A 130 20.68 -4.81 -1.31
C ALA A 130 20.24 -5.73 -0.17
N GLU A 131 21.15 -5.94 0.78
CA GLU A 131 20.94 -6.71 2.01
C GLU A 131 21.59 -5.98 3.18
N GLY A 132 21.39 -6.45 4.40
CA GLY A 132 21.95 -5.80 5.59
C GLY A 132 21.17 -4.56 6.02
N LEU A 133 19.89 -4.46 5.64
CA LEU A 133 19.00 -3.37 6.05
C LEU A 133 18.24 -3.74 7.32
N ASP A 134 17.82 -2.73 8.07
CA ASP A 134 17.05 -2.86 9.31
C ASP A 134 15.70 -2.16 9.15
N ILE A 135 14.64 -2.98 9.04
CA ILE A 135 13.24 -2.56 8.85
C ILE A 135 13.12 -1.50 7.73
N PRO A 136 13.41 -1.88 6.46
CA PRO A 136 13.34 -0.94 5.36
C PRO A 136 11.90 -0.68 4.93
N ILE A 137 11.35 0.45 5.36
CA ILE A 137 9.97 0.88 5.06
C ILE A 137 10.04 2.27 4.41
N GLY A 138 9.88 2.34 3.09
CA GLY A 138 10.06 3.52 2.26
C GLY A 138 11.15 3.28 1.21
N ILE A 139 10.77 3.30 -0.07
CA ILE A 139 11.68 2.98 -1.20
C ILE A 139 11.39 3.85 -2.42
N TYR A 140 12.44 4.29 -3.10
CA TYR A 140 12.32 5.00 -4.37
C TYR A 140 13.51 4.71 -5.31
N PRO A 141 13.33 3.83 -6.32
CA PRO A 141 14.35 3.56 -7.34
C PRO A 141 14.35 4.64 -8.43
N PHE A 142 15.54 4.98 -8.93
CA PHE A 142 15.72 5.95 -10.01
C PHE A 142 17.05 5.73 -10.75
N ARG A 143 17.26 6.47 -11.84
CA ARG A 143 18.57 6.57 -12.49
C ARG A 143 19.09 7.99 -12.42
N SER A 144 20.39 8.11 -12.19
CA SER A 144 21.13 9.37 -12.34
C SER A 144 22.56 9.05 -12.78
N PRO A 145 23.36 10.05 -13.19
CA PRO A 145 24.79 9.83 -13.42
C PRO A 145 25.47 9.20 -12.19
N ALA A 146 26.41 8.30 -12.45
CA ALA A 146 27.38 7.85 -11.44
C ALA A 146 28.08 9.08 -10.84
N ASN A 147 28.14 9.17 -9.51
CA ASN A 147 28.70 10.27 -8.71
C ASN A 147 29.36 11.40 -9.53
N VAL A 148 28.55 12.29 -10.09
CA VAL A 148 29.03 13.59 -10.56
C VAL A 148 29.10 14.41 -9.29
N GLU A 149 30.31 14.78 -8.85
CA GLU A 149 30.50 15.83 -7.85
C GLU A 149 29.46 16.93 -8.13
N ALA A 150 28.59 17.21 -7.15
CA ALA A 150 27.61 18.28 -7.30
C ALA A 150 28.36 19.50 -7.88
N PRO A 151 27.92 20.07 -9.03
CA PRO A 151 28.70 21.11 -9.67
C PRO A 151 28.90 22.21 -8.63
N LYS A 152 30.17 22.52 -8.33
CA LYS A 152 30.52 23.65 -7.47
C LYS A 152 29.76 24.85 -8.03
N ARG A 153 28.95 25.50 -7.17
CA ARG A 153 28.05 26.61 -7.53
C ARG A 153 28.71 27.72 -8.37
N ASP A 154 30.04 27.81 -8.34
CA ASP A 154 30.85 28.77 -9.08
C ASP A 154 30.94 28.51 -10.60
N ALA A 155 30.47 27.38 -11.11
CA ALA A 155 30.52 27.06 -12.55
C ALA A 155 29.36 27.64 -13.37
N LEU A 156 28.30 28.16 -12.74
CA LEU A 156 27.20 28.83 -13.45
C LEU A 156 27.54 30.31 -13.66
N LYS A 157 28.42 30.60 -14.62
CA LYS A 157 28.48 31.94 -15.20
C LYS A 157 27.16 32.19 -15.92
N ARG A 158 26.37 33.15 -15.44
CA ARG A 158 25.28 33.76 -16.21
C ARG A 158 25.91 34.50 -17.38
N GLU A 159 26.08 33.83 -18.51
CA GLU A 159 26.27 34.55 -19.77
C GLU A 159 24.94 35.21 -20.14
N SER A 160 25.00 36.50 -20.45
CA SER A 160 23.86 37.29 -20.91
C SER A 160 23.29 36.65 -22.18
N LEU A 161 21.96 36.44 -22.21
CA LEU A 161 21.23 36.01 -23.39
C LEU A 161 21.59 36.91 -24.59
N PRO A 162 21.95 36.34 -25.76
CA PRO A 162 22.16 37.14 -26.95
C PRO A 162 20.81 37.77 -27.41
N PRO A 163 20.85 38.97 -28.03
CA PRO A 163 19.69 39.83 -28.26
C PRO A 163 18.64 39.30 -29.25
N ASP A 164 18.88 38.15 -29.85
CA ASP A 164 18.09 37.49 -30.89
C ASP A 164 17.19 36.35 -30.37
N GLY A 165 17.11 36.15 -29.05
CA GLY A 165 16.01 35.41 -28.41
C GLY A 165 15.92 33.91 -28.70
N VAL A 166 16.84 33.34 -29.47
CA VAL A 166 16.91 31.90 -29.73
C VAL A 166 18.10 31.30 -29.00
N SER A 167 17.81 30.69 -27.84
CA SER A 167 18.74 29.77 -27.19
C SER A 167 18.97 28.58 -28.11
N THR A 168 20.12 28.52 -28.78
CA THR A 168 20.69 27.23 -29.16
C THR A 168 21.00 26.49 -27.87
N PHE A 169 20.07 25.64 -27.43
CA PHE A 169 20.38 24.64 -26.43
C PHE A 169 21.57 23.85 -26.95
N GLN A 170 22.75 24.12 -26.40
CA GLN A 170 23.88 23.21 -26.51
C GLN A 170 23.33 21.86 -26.03
N ARG A 171 23.20 20.91 -26.95
CA ARG A 171 23.00 19.51 -26.59
C ARG A 171 24.19 19.15 -25.74
N PHE A 172 24.03 19.22 -24.41
CA PHE A 172 24.95 18.55 -23.51
C PHE A 172 24.93 17.09 -23.97
N ASN A 173 26.05 16.67 -24.52
CA ASN A 173 26.29 15.29 -24.87
C ASN A 173 26.49 14.56 -23.54
N VAL A 174 25.39 14.35 -22.82
CA VAL A 174 25.36 13.62 -21.56
C VAL A 174 25.44 12.14 -21.92
N SER A 175 26.61 11.71 -22.41
CA SER A 175 27.01 10.31 -22.28
C SER A 175 27.41 10.08 -20.83
N THR A 176 26.48 10.27 -19.89
CA THR A 176 26.75 9.88 -18.51
C THR A 176 26.45 8.40 -18.38
N ASN A 177 27.39 7.66 -17.82
CA ASN A 177 27.13 6.34 -17.30
C ASN A 177 26.06 6.51 -16.21
N LEU A 178 24.79 6.41 -16.59
CA LEU A 178 23.66 6.42 -15.67
C LEU A 178 23.67 5.12 -14.89
N THR A 179 23.70 5.20 -13.57
CA THR A 179 23.65 4.06 -12.67
C THR A 179 22.24 3.89 -12.12
N TRP A 180 21.94 2.68 -11.65
CA TRP A 180 20.70 2.44 -10.90
C TRP A 180 20.93 2.84 -9.45
N LYS A 181 20.01 3.63 -8.91
CA LYS A 181 20.05 4.09 -7.53
C LYS A 181 18.72 3.85 -6.84
N CYS A 182 18.76 3.77 -5.52
CA CYS A 182 17.59 3.62 -4.68
C CYS A 182 17.74 4.47 -3.42
N VAL A 183 16.78 5.37 -3.19
CA VAL A 183 16.62 5.98 -1.86
C VAL A 183 15.78 5.04 -1.01
N VAL A 184 16.27 4.69 0.17
CA VAL A 184 15.58 3.76 1.09
C VAL A 184 15.70 4.25 2.52
N TRP A 185 14.60 4.16 3.26
CA TRP A 185 14.66 4.24 4.72
C TRP A 185 15.16 2.90 5.27
N SER A 186 16.16 2.92 6.15
CA SER A 186 16.58 1.78 6.94
C SER A 186 17.10 2.31 8.27
N ILE A 187 16.58 1.80 9.37
CA ILE A 187 16.81 2.38 10.70
C ILE A 187 18.31 2.66 10.94
N PRO A 188 18.70 3.85 11.41
CA PRO A 188 17.88 5.04 11.69
C PRO A 188 17.96 6.13 10.60
N ASN A 189 18.34 5.81 9.36
CA ASN A 189 18.66 6.82 8.34
C ASN A 189 17.94 6.58 7.00
N ILE A 190 17.91 7.63 6.19
CA ILE A 190 17.64 7.52 4.75
C ILE A 190 18.98 7.39 4.03
N TRP A 191 19.09 6.31 3.25
CA TRP A 191 20.28 5.94 2.50
C TRP A 191 20.04 6.09 1.00
N LEU A 192 21.10 6.45 0.28
CA LEU A 192 21.22 6.27 -1.16
C LEU A 192 22.05 5.01 -1.40
N LEU A 193 21.47 4.04 -2.10
CA LEU A 193 22.13 2.83 -2.55
C LEU A 193 22.35 2.94 -4.06
N GLU A 194 23.52 2.55 -4.54
CA GLU A 194 23.89 2.67 -5.97
C GLU A 194 24.54 1.38 -6.48
N ASP A 195 24.12 0.96 -7.66
CA ASP A 195 24.76 -0.07 -8.49
C ASP A 195 25.63 0.62 -9.54
N THR A 196 26.93 0.74 -9.25
CA THR A 196 27.86 1.47 -10.12
C THR A 196 28.33 0.67 -11.32
N ASN A 197 28.19 -0.66 -11.28
CA ASN A 197 28.73 -1.57 -12.29
C ASN A 197 27.65 -2.21 -13.21
N GLY A 198 26.38 -2.08 -12.86
CA GLY A 198 25.23 -2.55 -13.63
C GLY A 198 24.86 -4.02 -13.46
N ASP A 199 25.38 -4.72 -12.44
CA ASP A 199 25.08 -6.13 -12.17
C ASP A 199 23.74 -6.36 -11.44
N GLY A 200 23.02 -5.29 -11.11
CA GLY A 200 21.76 -5.32 -10.41
C GLY A 200 21.89 -5.41 -8.89
N LYS A 201 23.08 -5.13 -8.34
CA LYS A 201 23.34 -5.08 -6.89
C LYS A 201 23.96 -3.74 -6.51
N ALA A 202 23.54 -3.20 -5.38
CA ALA A 202 24.17 -2.02 -4.82
C ALA A 202 25.60 -2.36 -4.36
N ASP A 203 26.57 -1.59 -4.85
CA ASP A 203 27.97 -1.64 -4.44
C ASP A 203 28.45 -0.36 -3.73
N GLN A 204 27.60 0.68 -3.70
CA GLN A 204 27.80 1.86 -2.86
C GLN A 204 26.57 2.18 -2.00
N GLN A 205 26.85 2.76 -0.83
CA GLN A 205 25.87 3.23 0.13
C GLN A 205 26.33 4.57 0.72
N GLU A 206 25.46 5.58 0.64
CA GLU A 206 25.68 6.92 1.20
C GLU A 206 24.52 7.29 2.12
N LYS A 207 24.82 7.91 3.27
CA LYS A 207 23.78 8.45 4.15
C LYS A 207 23.31 9.80 3.62
N LEU A 208 22.03 9.92 3.26
CA LEU A 208 21.44 11.20 2.85
C LEU A 208 20.93 12.02 4.04
N TYR A 209 20.12 11.40 4.90
CA TYR A 209 19.48 12.09 6.02
C TYR A 209 19.43 11.21 7.27
N GLY A 210 19.57 11.82 8.43
CA GLY A 210 19.38 11.17 9.73
C GLY A 210 20.47 11.49 10.76
N PRO A 211 20.31 11.00 12.00
CA PRO A 211 19.32 9.98 12.38
C PRO A 211 17.90 10.53 12.50
N PHE A 212 16.92 9.68 12.20
CA PHE A 212 15.52 9.86 12.60
C PHE A 212 15.29 9.05 13.88
N GLY A 213 14.22 9.40 14.61
CA GLY A 213 13.81 8.62 15.79
C GLY A 213 13.31 7.25 15.37
N TRP A 214 13.46 6.27 16.25
CA TRP A 214 13.00 4.89 16.02
C TRP A 214 12.82 4.11 17.32
N GLU A 215 13.38 4.62 18.41
CA GLU A 215 13.54 3.93 19.69
C GLU A 215 12.23 3.71 20.42
N ARG A 216 11.21 4.53 20.13
CA ARG A 216 9.89 4.44 20.76
C ARG A 216 8.94 3.58 19.95
N ASP A 217 9.03 3.66 18.63
CA ASP A 217 8.14 2.97 17.72
C ASP A 217 8.81 2.75 16.35
N THR A 218 9.10 1.52 15.98
CA THR A 218 9.67 1.20 14.65
C THR A 218 8.62 1.19 13.54
N HIS A 219 7.34 1.05 13.90
CA HIS A 219 6.21 1.00 12.96
C HIS A 219 5.83 2.40 12.51
N GLY A 220 5.77 3.33 13.45
CA GLY A 220 5.34 4.69 13.20
C GLY A 220 6.40 5.56 12.54
N MET A 221 7.07 5.13 11.45
CA MET A 221 8.20 5.87 10.85
C MET A 221 8.04 6.20 9.36
N ASN A 222 9.10 6.12 8.54
CA ASN A 222 9.17 6.67 7.17
C ASN A 222 8.41 5.82 6.13
N SER A 223 7.20 5.40 6.48
CA SER A 223 6.50 4.26 5.90
C SER A 223 6.12 4.36 4.43
N SER A 224 6.27 5.52 3.79
CA SER A 224 6.01 5.68 2.36
C SER A 224 6.87 6.79 1.75
N PHE A 225 7.36 6.55 0.54
CA PHE A 225 7.97 7.57 -0.32
C PHE A 225 7.14 7.76 -1.59
N ALA A 226 6.92 9.02 -1.98
CA ALA A 226 6.23 9.36 -3.23
C ALA A 226 6.95 10.49 -3.95
N ARG A 227 7.26 10.29 -5.24
CA ARG A 227 7.93 11.31 -6.04
C ARG A 227 6.94 12.37 -6.50
N GLY A 228 7.16 13.62 -6.11
CA GLY A 228 6.40 14.76 -6.59
C GLY A 228 6.82 15.19 -8.00
N PHE A 229 5.87 15.80 -8.72
CA PHE A 229 6.12 16.39 -10.05
C PHE A 229 7.08 17.59 -10.00
N ASP A 230 7.28 18.17 -8.82
CA ASP A 230 8.28 19.22 -8.55
C ASP A 230 9.72 18.66 -8.37
N GLY A 231 9.89 17.34 -8.53
CA GLY A 231 11.18 16.67 -8.43
C GLY A 231 11.64 16.39 -7.00
N TRP A 232 10.83 16.64 -5.98
CA TRP A 232 11.13 16.26 -4.60
C TRP A 232 10.58 14.88 -4.27
N LEU A 233 11.21 14.19 -3.33
CA LEU A 233 10.67 12.96 -2.77
C LEU A 233 9.92 13.31 -1.49
N TYR A 234 8.63 13.01 -1.44
CA TYR A 234 7.77 13.18 -0.27
C TYR A 234 7.84 11.93 0.58
N ALA A 235 7.82 12.11 1.89
CA ALA A 235 7.97 11.05 2.88
C ALA A 235 7.05 11.29 4.07
N THR A 236 6.68 10.19 4.73
CA THR A 236 5.90 10.22 5.96
C THR A 236 6.80 10.20 7.18
N HIS A 237 6.32 10.71 8.31
CA HIS A 237 6.92 10.54 9.63
C HIS A 237 5.77 10.23 10.59
N GLY A 238 5.70 8.95 10.97
CA GLY A 238 4.58 8.38 11.71
C GLY A 238 4.64 8.64 13.22
N TYR A 239 3.96 7.76 13.97
CA TYR A 239 3.63 7.93 15.39
C TYR A 239 4.81 7.88 16.38
N ASN A 240 4.65 8.60 17.50
CA ASN A 240 5.38 8.49 18.77
C ASN A 240 6.90 8.78 18.81
N ASN A 241 7.61 8.85 17.68
CA ASN A 241 9.03 9.21 17.67
C ASN A 241 9.24 10.72 17.54
N ASN A 242 10.41 11.18 18.00
CA ASN A 242 10.91 12.53 17.80
C ASN A 242 12.06 12.50 16.81
N THR A 243 12.15 13.50 15.95
CA THR A 243 13.24 13.62 14.99
C THR A 243 13.69 15.05 14.88
N ASP A 244 15.01 15.21 14.84
CA ASP A 244 15.69 16.45 14.52
C ASP A 244 16.69 16.14 13.41
N VAL A 245 16.41 16.58 12.19
CA VAL A 245 17.15 16.19 11.00
C VAL A 245 17.46 17.40 10.13
N ARG A 246 18.63 17.37 9.51
CA ARG A 246 19.12 18.46 8.65
C ARG A 246 19.50 17.96 7.27
N GLY A 247 19.29 18.80 6.27
CA GLY A 247 19.91 18.64 4.96
C GLY A 247 21.38 19.08 5.00
N ALA A 248 22.15 18.70 3.99
CA ALA A 248 23.54 19.12 3.88
C ALA A 248 23.72 20.66 3.78
N ASP A 249 22.66 21.38 3.38
CA ASP A 249 22.61 22.84 3.40
C ASP A 249 22.38 23.46 4.80
N GLY A 250 22.22 22.63 5.83
CA GLY A 250 22.00 23.03 7.21
C GLY A 250 20.54 23.29 7.59
N HIS A 251 19.60 23.23 6.64
CA HIS A 251 18.18 23.42 6.93
C HIS A 251 17.65 22.31 7.82
N GLU A 252 16.99 22.69 8.91
CA GLU A 252 16.52 21.79 9.96
C GLU A 252 15.01 21.59 9.90
N VAL A 253 14.60 20.36 10.14
CA VAL A 253 13.20 19.99 10.33
C VAL A 253 13.10 19.20 11.64
N LYS A 254 12.15 19.60 12.50
CA LYS A 254 11.83 18.91 13.75
C LYS A 254 10.44 18.32 13.62
N MET A 255 10.35 17.00 13.77
CA MET A 255 9.11 16.26 13.63
C MET A 255 8.83 15.46 14.89
N ASN A 256 7.54 15.36 15.20
CA ASN A 256 7.02 14.50 16.23
C ASN A 256 5.69 14.01 15.72
N SER A 257 5.49 12.69 15.65
CA SER A 257 4.21 12.02 15.46
C SER A 257 3.25 12.65 14.45
N GLY A 258 3.10 12.07 13.26
CA GLY A 258 2.15 12.60 12.30
C GLY A 258 2.71 13.86 11.65
N ASN A 259 3.53 13.62 10.64
CA ASN A 259 4.09 14.64 9.78
C ASN A 259 4.26 14.06 8.38
N THR A 260 4.22 14.93 7.38
CA THR A 260 4.88 14.63 6.11
C THR A 260 5.95 15.67 5.84
N TYR A 261 6.97 15.27 5.13
CA TYR A 261 8.09 16.11 4.75
C TYR A 261 8.54 15.74 3.32
N ARG A 262 9.50 16.50 2.80
CA ARG A 262 10.07 16.23 1.48
C ARG A 262 11.56 16.47 1.45
N ILE A 263 12.26 15.70 0.63
CA ILE A 263 13.72 15.71 0.50
C ILE A 263 14.17 15.79 -0.95
N ARG A 264 15.38 16.34 -1.15
CA ARG A 264 16.11 16.20 -2.41
C ARG A 264 16.82 14.85 -2.42
N LEU A 265 16.93 14.24 -3.60
CA LEU A 265 17.61 12.95 -3.74
C LEU A 265 19.13 13.03 -3.56
N ASP A 266 19.70 14.24 -3.59
CA ASP A 266 21.13 14.50 -3.40
C ASP A 266 21.49 14.81 -1.95
N GLY A 267 20.57 14.65 -1.00
CA GLY A 267 20.82 14.93 0.42
C GLY A 267 20.87 16.42 0.79
N SER A 268 20.78 17.33 -0.19
CA SER A 268 21.05 18.75 0.04
C SER A 268 20.05 19.42 0.96
N ARG A 269 18.75 19.07 0.85
CA ARG A 269 17.67 19.84 1.45
C ARG A 269 16.53 18.95 1.93
N ILE A 270 16.03 19.23 3.13
CA ILE A 270 14.83 18.63 3.72
C ILE A 270 13.87 19.73 4.12
N GLU A 271 12.56 19.57 3.88
CA GLU A 271 11.54 20.56 4.23
C GLU A 271 10.31 19.88 4.84
N GLN A 272 9.75 20.52 5.87
CA GLN A 272 8.44 20.15 6.37
C GLN A 272 7.38 20.36 5.28
N ASN A 273 6.42 19.44 5.19
CA ASN A 273 5.30 19.54 4.25
C ASN A 273 3.97 19.73 4.99
N THR A 274 3.61 18.83 5.92
CA THR A 274 2.39 18.94 6.75
C THR A 274 2.64 18.58 8.20
N TRP A 275 1.72 19.02 9.06
CA TRP A 275 1.64 18.64 10.47
C TRP A 275 0.31 17.96 10.75
N GLY A 276 0.26 17.14 11.79
CA GLY A 276 -0.96 16.40 12.12
C GLY A 276 -1.00 15.06 11.40
N GLN A 277 -2.17 14.46 11.21
CA GLN A 277 -2.26 13.01 11.06
C GLN A 277 -1.74 12.29 12.33
N VAL A 278 -1.93 10.98 12.43
CA VAL A 278 -1.36 10.22 13.55
C VAL A 278 -0.19 9.37 13.10
N ASN A 279 -0.37 8.58 12.04
CA ASN A 279 0.62 7.67 11.52
C ASN A 279 0.47 7.46 10.00
N PRO A 280 0.88 8.44 9.18
CA PRO A 280 0.69 8.36 7.74
C PRO A 280 1.49 7.17 7.17
N PHE A 281 0.77 6.21 6.61
CA PHE A 281 1.29 4.92 6.13
C PHE A 281 1.03 4.71 4.64
N GLY A 282 0.97 5.79 3.87
CA GLY A 282 0.86 5.73 2.42
C GLY A 282 0.87 7.12 1.82
N LEU A 283 1.50 7.27 0.66
CA LEU A 283 1.49 8.51 -0.11
C LEU A 283 1.30 8.19 -1.59
N CYS A 284 0.44 8.93 -2.27
CA CYS A 284 0.35 8.92 -3.73
C CYS A 284 0.00 10.29 -4.27
N PHE A 285 0.30 10.52 -5.55
CA PHE A 285 -0.17 11.68 -6.29
C PHE A 285 -1.28 11.26 -7.26
N ASP A 286 -2.28 12.12 -7.46
CA ASP A 286 -3.14 12.01 -8.63
C ASP A 286 -2.47 12.61 -9.89
N ALA A 287 -3.18 12.52 -11.02
CA ALA A 287 -2.70 13.05 -12.29
C ALA A 287 -2.57 14.60 -12.32
N LEU A 288 -3.19 15.31 -11.37
CA LEU A 288 -3.13 16.77 -11.24
C LEU A 288 -2.03 17.23 -10.28
N GLY A 289 -1.36 16.31 -9.59
CA GLY A 289 -0.30 16.60 -8.63
C GLY A 289 -0.82 16.88 -7.22
N ASN A 290 -2.07 16.53 -6.92
CA ASN A 290 -2.56 16.53 -5.55
C ASN A 290 -1.95 15.34 -4.79
N LEU A 291 -1.35 15.63 -3.64
CA LEU A 291 -0.81 14.60 -2.77
C LEU A 291 -1.92 14.06 -1.87
N TYR A 292 -2.01 12.74 -1.76
CA TYR A 292 -2.90 12.05 -0.85
C TYR A 292 -2.12 11.19 0.13
N SER A 293 -2.66 11.01 1.33
CA SER A 293 -2.13 10.08 2.32
C SER A 293 -3.19 9.14 2.85
N ALA A 294 -2.80 7.89 3.04
CA ALA A 294 -3.47 6.95 3.94
C ALA A 294 -2.89 7.13 5.36
N ASP A 295 -3.74 7.23 6.37
CA ASP A 295 -3.32 7.43 7.76
C ASP A 295 -3.92 6.39 8.70
N CYS A 296 -3.10 5.79 9.57
CA CYS A 296 -3.62 5.00 10.68
C CYS A 296 -4.06 5.92 11.81
N HIS A 297 -5.12 5.54 12.53
CA HIS A 297 -5.61 6.21 13.76
C HIS A 297 -6.20 7.63 13.63
N SER A 298 -6.25 8.23 12.44
CA SER A 298 -7.15 9.38 12.17
C SER A 298 -8.10 9.08 11.01
N GLU A 299 -8.20 9.94 9.99
CA GLU A 299 -9.06 9.69 8.83
C GLU A 299 -8.36 8.79 7.79
N PRO A 300 -9.08 7.85 7.16
CA PRO A 300 -8.52 6.91 6.19
C PRO A 300 -7.79 7.54 5.01
N ILE A 301 -8.23 8.73 4.57
CA ILE A 301 -7.62 9.46 3.46
C ILE A 301 -7.66 10.97 3.69
N TYR A 302 -6.52 11.62 3.43
CA TYR A 302 -6.41 13.07 3.33
C TYR A 302 -5.85 13.48 1.97
N GLN A 303 -6.30 14.63 1.46
CA GLN A 303 -5.55 15.41 0.49
C GLN A 303 -4.63 16.36 1.25
N LEU A 304 -3.33 16.21 1.06
CA LEU A 304 -2.31 16.97 1.76
C LEU A 304 -1.99 18.28 1.06
N LEU A 305 -2.24 19.39 1.76
CA LEU A 305 -1.87 20.74 1.36
C LEU A 305 -0.57 21.11 2.04
N ARG A 306 0.42 21.56 1.27
CA ARG A 306 1.70 22.03 1.82
C ARG A 306 1.45 23.20 2.78
N GLY A 307 1.99 23.11 4.00
CA GLY A 307 1.73 24.06 5.06
C GLY A 307 0.54 23.69 5.97
N GLY A 308 -0.24 22.66 5.59
CA GLY A 308 -1.47 22.29 6.27
C GLY A 308 -1.25 21.54 7.58
N TYR A 309 -2.20 21.76 8.50
CA TYR A 309 -2.33 21.06 9.78
C TYR A 309 -3.53 20.14 9.72
N TYR A 310 -3.41 18.92 10.20
CA TYR A 310 -4.49 17.93 10.16
C TYR A 310 -4.78 17.40 11.57
N PRO A 311 -5.98 16.83 11.80
CA PRO A 311 -6.32 16.25 13.08
C PRO A 311 -5.29 15.21 13.53
N SER A 312 -4.99 15.22 14.84
CA SER A 312 -4.06 14.30 15.51
C SER A 312 -4.39 14.27 17.00
N PHE A 313 -3.92 13.25 17.71
CA PHE A 313 -4.12 13.13 19.14
C PHE A 313 -3.52 14.30 19.92
N GLY A 314 -4.40 15.17 20.42
CA GLY A 314 -4.06 16.29 21.30
C GLY A 314 -3.20 17.39 20.66
N LYS A 315 -3.14 17.48 19.33
CA LYS A 315 -2.32 18.49 18.64
C LYS A 315 -3.16 19.65 18.10
N PRO A 316 -2.72 20.90 18.31
CA PRO A 316 -3.44 22.06 17.77
C PRO A 316 -3.15 22.24 16.27
N HIS A 317 -4.04 22.97 15.60
CA HIS A 317 -3.74 23.61 14.32
C HIS A 317 -3.01 24.96 14.54
N ASP A 318 -2.65 25.63 13.44
CA ASP A 318 -1.92 26.90 13.39
C ASP A 318 -2.75 28.16 13.71
N GLY A 319 -3.99 28.00 14.19
CA GLY A 319 -4.96 29.08 14.37
C GLY A 319 -5.83 29.41 13.14
N LEU A 320 -5.53 28.90 11.94
CA LEU A 320 -6.40 29.03 10.75
C LEU A 320 -7.44 27.91 10.65
N GLY A 321 -7.14 26.76 11.26
CA GLY A 321 -8.00 25.59 11.29
C GLY A 321 -7.27 24.37 10.75
N PHE A 322 -7.92 23.21 10.79
CA PHE A 322 -7.39 22.03 10.12
C PHE A 322 -7.62 22.12 8.60
N GLY A 323 -6.79 21.40 7.85
CA GLY A 323 -6.99 21.13 6.43
C GLY A 323 -8.33 20.42 6.19
N PRO A 324 -8.82 20.44 4.94
CA PRO A 324 -10.14 19.91 4.62
C PRO A 324 -10.21 18.39 4.88
N GLU A 325 -11.28 17.97 5.53
CA GLU A 325 -11.67 16.57 5.64
C GLU A 325 -12.16 16.06 4.28
N MET A 326 -11.80 14.82 3.95
CA MET A 326 -12.29 14.15 2.73
C MET A 326 -13.47 13.22 3.02
N LEU A 327 -13.55 12.71 4.25
CA LEU A 327 -14.59 11.85 4.80
C LEU A 327 -14.65 12.08 6.32
N THR A 328 -15.71 11.57 6.96
CA THR A 328 -16.01 11.83 8.38
C THR A 328 -16.18 10.54 9.19
N HIS A 329 -15.59 9.44 8.72
CA HIS A 329 -15.66 8.14 9.37
C HIS A 329 -14.37 7.34 9.14
N ASP A 330 -14.02 6.51 10.11
CA ASP A 330 -12.79 5.70 10.14
C ASP A 330 -12.85 4.40 9.32
N HIS A 331 -13.99 4.13 8.68
CA HIS A 331 -14.23 2.91 7.90
C HIS A 331 -14.11 1.63 8.75
N GLY A 332 -14.32 1.75 10.08
CA GLY A 332 -14.25 0.64 11.02
C GLY A 332 -12.84 0.06 11.24
N SER A 333 -11.80 0.76 10.77
CA SER A 333 -10.42 0.29 10.86
C SER A 333 -9.55 1.23 11.68
N THR A 334 -8.62 0.64 12.42
CA THR A 334 -7.61 1.38 13.18
C THR A 334 -6.25 1.41 12.46
N ALA A 335 -6.08 0.67 11.37
CA ALA A 335 -4.84 0.64 10.61
C ALA A 335 -5.11 0.56 9.10
N ILE A 336 -4.91 1.70 8.44
CA ILE A 336 -4.98 1.89 7.00
C ILE A 336 -3.57 2.08 6.47
N ALA A 337 -3.20 1.32 5.44
CA ALA A 337 -1.86 1.27 4.90
C ALA A 337 -1.88 1.22 3.38
N GLY A 338 -0.91 1.89 2.76
CA GLY A 338 -0.84 2.01 1.31
C GLY A 338 -1.97 2.86 0.73
N ILE A 339 -1.64 3.58 -0.32
CA ILE A 339 -2.63 4.28 -1.13
C ILE A 339 -2.15 4.34 -2.57
N ALA A 340 -3.05 4.05 -3.50
CA ALA A 340 -2.80 4.21 -4.92
C ALA A 340 -3.97 4.96 -5.56
N TYR A 341 -3.68 6.06 -6.24
CA TYR A 341 -4.64 6.72 -7.10
C TYR A 341 -4.63 6.06 -8.48
N TYR A 342 -5.79 5.62 -8.95
CA TYR A 342 -5.90 4.93 -10.23
C TYR A 342 -6.15 5.92 -11.39
N ALA A 343 -5.06 6.29 -12.06
CA ALA A 343 -5.05 7.20 -13.22
C ALA A 343 -4.81 6.50 -14.57
N ALA A 344 -4.81 5.16 -14.60
CA ALA A 344 -4.60 4.40 -15.84
C ALA A 344 -5.92 4.08 -16.57
N ASP A 345 -5.80 3.60 -17.80
CA ASP A 345 -6.95 3.29 -18.65
C ASP A 345 -7.28 1.78 -18.73
N HIS A 346 -6.57 0.94 -17.97
CA HIS A 346 -6.75 -0.51 -18.03
C HIS A 346 -8.05 -0.97 -17.34
N PHE A 347 -8.40 -0.40 -16.18
CA PHE A 347 -9.66 -0.69 -15.51
C PHE A 347 -10.84 0.01 -16.21
N PRO A 348 -12.08 -0.50 -16.05
CA PRO A 348 -13.28 0.17 -16.52
C PRO A 348 -13.43 1.58 -15.92
N LYS A 349 -14.12 2.47 -16.62
CA LYS A 349 -14.24 3.90 -16.26
C LYS A 349 -14.80 4.12 -14.84
N GLU A 350 -15.66 3.22 -14.38
CA GLU A 350 -16.26 3.23 -13.04
C GLU A 350 -15.26 2.92 -11.91
N TYR A 351 -14.05 2.48 -12.21
CA TYR A 351 -12.95 2.22 -11.27
C TYR A 351 -11.79 3.21 -11.40
N ARG A 352 -11.90 4.17 -12.34
CA ARG A 352 -10.93 5.26 -12.54
C ARG A 352 -11.27 6.47 -11.68
N ASP A 353 -10.25 7.32 -11.49
CA ASP A 353 -10.32 8.51 -10.64
C ASP A 353 -10.69 8.18 -9.17
N SER A 354 -10.36 6.95 -8.77
CA SER A 354 -10.56 6.42 -7.42
C SER A 354 -9.21 6.25 -6.73
N ALA A 355 -9.18 6.50 -5.42
CA ALA A 355 -8.12 6.09 -4.54
C ALA A 355 -8.43 4.69 -3.99
N TYR A 356 -7.43 3.83 -3.93
CA TYR A 356 -7.48 2.51 -3.33
C TYR A 356 -6.56 2.50 -2.12
N ILE A 357 -7.05 1.97 -0.99
CA ILE A 357 -6.28 1.85 0.26
C ILE A 357 -6.29 0.41 0.74
N GLY A 358 -5.22 -0.01 1.40
CA GLY A 358 -5.16 -1.30 2.07
C GLY A 358 -5.66 -1.17 3.51
N ASP A 359 -6.63 -1.99 3.88
CA ASP A 359 -7.07 -2.14 5.26
C ASP A 359 -6.54 -3.45 5.82
N VAL A 360 -5.48 -3.32 6.62
CA VAL A 360 -4.79 -4.47 7.19
C VAL A 360 -5.56 -5.05 8.37
N VAL A 361 -6.51 -4.34 8.98
CA VAL A 361 -7.31 -4.88 10.10
C VAL A 361 -8.44 -5.74 9.57
N THR A 362 -9.17 -5.22 8.58
CA THR A 362 -10.35 -5.89 8.03
C THR A 362 -10.06 -6.81 6.85
N ASN A 363 -8.78 -6.90 6.43
CA ASN A 363 -8.28 -7.77 5.36
C ASN A 363 -8.87 -7.40 3.98
N ARG A 364 -8.86 -6.10 3.64
CA ARG A 364 -9.55 -5.57 2.45
C ARG A 364 -8.72 -4.56 1.68
N VAL A 365 -9.09 -4.37 0.43
CA VAL A 365 -8.74 -3.15 -0.31
C VAL A 365 -10.02 -2.36 -0.53
N ASN A 366 -10.10 -1.15 -0.01
CA ASN A 366 -11.27 -0.29 -0.15
C ASN A 366 -11.09 0.65 -1.34
N GLU A 367 -12.20 1.06 -1.96
CA GLU A 367 -12.23 2.03 -3.06
C GLU A 367 -12.93 3.33 -2.60
N PHE A 368 -12.29 4.47 -2.86
CA PHE A 368 -12.85 5.80 -2.65
C PHE A 368 -12.84 6.58 -3.96
N ARG A 369 -14.03 6.87 -4.50
CA ARG A 369 -14.16 7.73 -5.67
C ARG A 369 -13.97 9.18 -5.27
N ILE A 370 -12.94 9.82 -5.81
CA ILE A 370 -12.63 11.21 -5.48
C ILE A 370 -13.56 12.13 -6.27
N LYS A 371 -14.45 12.83 -5.57
CA LYS A 371 -15.37 13.80 -6.17
C LYS A 371 -15.00 15.21 -5.73
N TRP A 372 -14.78 16.08 -6.70
CA TRP A 372 -14.47 17.48 -6.45
C TRP A 372 -15.74 18.33 -6.36
N THR A 373 -15.80 19.19 -5.34
CA THR A 373 -16.77 20.28 -5.23
C THR A 373 -15.98 21.60 -5.19
N GLY A 374 -15.85 22.26 -6.34
CA GLY A 374 -14.90 23.37 -6.49
C GLY A 374 -13.47 22.86 -6.29
N SER A 375 -12.73 23.48 -5.36
CA SER A 375 -11.35 23.10 -5.01
C SER A 375 -11.23 22.08 -3.87
N THR A 376 -12.35 21.51 -3.40
CA THR A 376 -12.37 20.58 -2.26
C THR A 376 -12.68 19.16 -2.75
N PRO A 377 -11.79 18.18 -2.54
CA PRO A 377 -12.09 16.78 -2.85
C PRO A 377 -12.81 16.10 -1.69
N LEU A 378 -13.76 15.24 -2.04
CA LEU A 378 -14.44 14.33 -1.11
C LEU A 378 -14.14 12.89 -1.53
N ALA A 379 -13.80 12.05 -0.57
CA ALA A 379 -13.63 10.62 -0.74
C ALA A 379 -14.99 9.94 -0.59
N ASN A 380 -15.64 9.61 -1.70
CA ASN A 380 -16.90 8.87 -1.65
C ASN A 380 -16.61 7.37 -1.61
N GLU A 381 -16.93 6.74 -0.49
CA GLU A 381 -16.83 5.30 -0.32
C GLU A 381 -17.60 4.54 -1.41
N ARG A 382 -16.98 3.45 -1.88
CA ARG A 382 -17.53 2.47 -2.82
C ARG A 382 -17.51 1.09 -2.15
N PRO A 383 -18.23 0.10 -2.68
CA PRO A 383 -18.08 -1.27 -2.19
C PRO A 383 -16.61 -1.69 -2.18
N ASP A 384 -16.21 -2.49 -1.18
CA ASP A 384 -14.85 -3.00 -1.08
C ASP A 384 -14.38 -3.61 -2.41
N PHE A 385 -13.19 -3.22 -2.84
CA PHE A 385 -12.63 -3.63 -4.12
C PHE A 385 -12.03 -5.03 -4.07
N VAL A 386 -11.40 -5.38 -2.94
CA VAL A 386 -10.93 -6.75 -2.67
C VAL A 386 -11.40 -7.16 -1.30
N VAL A 387 -12.08 -8.31 -1.24
CA VAL A 387 -12.39 -9.02 0.00
C VAL A 387 -11.91 -10.45 -0.11
N THR A 388 -11.70 -11.14 1.01
CA THR A 388 -11.16 -12.50 1.01
C THR A 388 -11.77 -13.35 2.11
N ASP A 389 -11.81 -14.66 1.90
CA ASP A 389 -12.13 -15.63 2.95
C ASP A 389 -10.88 -16.00 3.79
N ASP A 390 -9.68 -15.60 3.39
CA ASP A 390 -8.44 -15.82 4.15
C ASP A 390 -8.20 -14.68 5.16
N PRO A 391 -8.31 -14.93 6.46
CA PRO A 391 -8.12 -13.91 7.47
C PRO A 391 -6.66 -13.47 7.67
N TRP A 392 -5.69 -14.10 6.97
CA TRP A 392 -4.27 -13.76 7.02
C TRP A 392 -3.85 -12.65 6.06
N PHE A 393 -4.65 -12.31 5.04
CA PHE A 393 -4.31 -11.30 4.02
C PHE A 393 -4.14 -9.89 4.61
N ARG A 394 -2.98 -9.26 4.51
CA ARG A 394 -2.69 -7.93 5.09
C ARG A 394 -2.12 -6.99 4.00
N PRO A 395 -2.95 -6.24 3.27
CA PRO A 395 -2.48 -5.33 2.21
C PRO A 395 -1.81 -4.09 2.82
N VAL A 396 -0.48 -4.09 2.92
CA VAL A 396 0.31 -3.02 3.57
C VAL A 396 0.77 -1.94 2.60
N ASN A 397 0.81 -2.23 1.30
CA ASN A 397 1.16 -1.24 0.29
C ASN A 397 0.47 -1.54 -1.04
N LEU A 398 0.13 -0.47 -1.78
CA LEU A 398 -0.52 -0.50 -3.08
C LEU A 398 0.28 0.32 -4.07
N GLN A 399 0.39 -0.14 -5.31
CA GLN A 399 1.09 0.60 -6.36
C GLN A 399 0.38 0.43 -7.71
N LEU A 400 0.14 1.53 -8.41
CA LEU A 400 -0.26 1.49 -9.82
C LEU A 400 0.95 1.10 -10.67
N GLY A 401 0.84 0.00 -11.41
CA GLY A 401 1.87 -0.49 -12.30
C GLY A 401 1.90 0.22 -13.66
N PRO A 402 3.03 0.16 -14.37
CA PRO A 402 3.17 0.75 -15.72
C PRO A 402 2.31 0.04 -16.78
N ASP A 403 1.85 -1.17 -16.48
CA ASP A 403 0.88 -1.95 -17.26
C ASP A 403 -0.59 -1.57 -16.98
N GLY A 404 -0.82 -0.60 -16.07
CA GLY A 404 -2.14 -0.18 -15.64
C GLY A 404 -2.80 -1.12 -14.64
N ALA A 405 -2.11 -2.15 -14.14
CA ALA A 405 -2.62 -3.02 -13.09
C ALA A 405 -2.42 -2.41 -11.69
N LEU A 406 -3.22 -2.84 -10.72
CA LEU A 406 -3.02 -2.47 -9.31
C LEU A 406 -2.24 -3.59 -8.60
N TYR A 407 -1.10 -3.26 -7.99
CA TYR A 407 -0.26 -4.20 -7.26
C TYR A 407 -0.49 -4.06 -5.76
N ILE A 408 -0.47 -5.18 -5.04
CA ILE A 408 -0.67 -5.27 -3.59
C ILE A 408 0.54 -5.97 -2.96
N ALA A 409 1.16 -5.34 -1.98
CA ALA A 409 2.07 -5.99 -1.05
C ALA A 409 1.26 -6.56 0.11
N ASP A 410 1.19 -7.89 0.17
CA ASP A 410 0.54 -8.62 1.23
C ASP A 410 1.57 -9.08 2.27
N PHE A 411 1.49 -8.48 3.45
CA PHE A 411 2.35 -8.81 4.59
C PHE A 411 2.05 -10.19 5.17
N TYR A 412 0.91 -10.79 4.82
CA TYR A 412 0.41 -12.12 5.15
C TYR A 412 0.67 -12.59 6.59
N ASN A 413 -0.26 -12.31 7.50
CA ASN A 413 -0.09 -12.60 8.92
C ASN A 413 -1.40 -12.81 9.67
N ARG A 414 -1.42 -13.82 10.55
CA ARG A 414 -2.53 -14.06 11.49
C ARG A 414 -2.63 -13.05 12.65
N ILE A 415 -1.61 -12.21 12.85
CA ILE A 415 -1.60 -11.17 13.88
C ILE A 415 -1.01 -9.91 13.26
N ILE A 416 -1.70 -8.79 13.38
CA ILE A 416 -1.28 -7.52 12.76
C ILE A 416 -0.98 -6.46 13.82
N GLY A 417 -1.90 -6.20 14.75
CA GLY A 417 -1.83 -5.12 15.71
C GLY A 417 -0.97 -5.46 16.93
N HIS A 418 -0.30 -4.47 17.52
CA HIS A 418 0.44 -4.63 18.78
C HIS A 418 -0.46 -4.68 20.03
N TYR A 419 -1.74 -4.32 19.88
CA TYR A 419 -2.77 -4.32 20.93
C TYR A 419 -3.49 -5.67 21.06
N GLU A 420 -3.40 -6.53 20.03
CA GLU A 420 -4.03 -7.85 19.98
C GLU A 420 -3.38 -8.81 20.97
N VAL A 421 -2.05 -8.90 20.90
CA VAL A 421 -1.17 -9.74 21.72
C VAL A 421 0.23 -9.11 21.79
N PRO A 422 1.08 -9.51 22.76
CA PRO A 422 2.47 -9.03 22.83
C PRO A 422 3.22 -9.15 21.50
N LEU A 423 4.11 -8.20 21.22
CA LEU A 423 4.94 -8.22 20.01
C LEU A 423 5.83 -9.48 19.90
N THR A 424 6.14 -10.13 21.02
CA THR A 424 6.92 -11.37 21.10
C THR A 424 6.10 -12.65 20.89
N HIS A 425 4.79 -12.54 20.63
CA HIS A 425 3.92 -13.70 20.46
C HIS A 425 4.39 -14.59 19.30
N PRO A 426 4.57 -15.92 19.51
CA PRO A 426 5.18 -16.80 18.52
C PRO A 426 4.33 -16.99 17.25
N GLY A 427 3.04 -16.70 17.31
CA GLY A 427 2.14 -16.74 16.16
C GLY A 427 2.33 -15.61 15.15
N ARG A 428 3.20 -14.62 15.42
CA ARG A 428 3.58 -13.61 14.42
C ARG A 428 4.51 -14.25 13.41
N ASP A 429 3.97 -14.53 12.22
CA ASP A 429 4.77 -15.03 11.10
C ASP A 429 5.86 -14.01 10.73
N ARG A 430 7.00 -14.47 10.22
CA ARG A 430 8.16 -13.62 9.81
C ARG A 430 8.66 -13.91 8.40
N THR A 431 7.99 -14.75 7.64
CA THR A 431 8.54 -15.35 6.41
C THR A 431 7.57 -15.37 5.25
N SER A 432 6.28 -15.48 5.52
CA SER A 432 5.22 -15.60 4.53
C SER A 432 4.81 -14.22 4.06
N GLY A 433 4.77 -13.97 2.76
CA GLY A 433 4.51 -12.65 2.20
C GLY A 433 4.41 -12.71 0.68
N ARG A 434 3.46 -11.97 0.12
CA ARG A 434 3.03 -12.14 -1.28
C ARG A 434 2.87 -10.81 -1.97
N ILE A 435 3.05 -10.82 -3.28
CA ILE A 435 2.73 -9.70 -4.15
C ILE A 435 1.65 -10.15 -5.12
N TRP A 436 0.55 -9.42 -5.11
CA TRP A 436 -0.58 -9.64 -5.99
C TRP A 436 -0.67 -8.54 -7.04
N ARG A 437 -1.22 -8.88 -8.20
CA ARG A 437 -1.50 -7.98 -9.31
C ARG A 437 -2.96 -8.12 -9.71
N ILE A 438 -3.70 -7.03 -9.76
CA ILE A 438 -5.10 -6.99 -10.16
C ILE A 438 -5.24 -6.38 -11.54
N VAL A 439 -5.91 -7.10 -12.43
CA VAL A 439 -6.15 -6.72 -13.82
C VAL A 439 -7.63 -6.81 -14.17
N TYR A 440 -8.05 -6.05 -15.17
CA TYR A 440 -9.35 -6.22 -15.80
C TYR A 440 -9.21 -7.06 -17.06
N VAL A 441 -9.90 -8.21 -17.10
CA VAL A 441 -9.88 -9.17 -18.22
C VAL A 441 -11.17 -9.16 -19.04
N GLY A 442 -12.13 -8.30 -18.69
CA GLY A 442 -13.46 -8.29 -19.29
C GLY A 442 -14.43 -9.24 -18.59
N GLN A 443 -15.73 -8.99 -18.77
CA GLN A 443 -16.73 -9.96 -18.30
C GLN A 443 -16.83 -11.11 -19.29
N PRO A 444 -16.87 -12.38 -18.84
CA PRO A 444 -17.24 -13.46 -19.74
C PRO A 444 -18.60 -13.12 -20.34
N SER A 445 -18.69 -13.13 -21.68
CA SER A 445 -19.94 -12.85 -22.36
C SER A 445 -21.01 -13.75 -21.73
N ARG A 446 -22.04 -13.16 -21.12
CA ARG A 446 -23.29 -13.87 -20.91
C ARG A 446 -23.77 -14.21 -22.32
N LEU A 447 -23.43 -15.39 -22.81
CA LEU A 447 -24.20 -16.01 -23.87
C LEU A 447 -25.61 -16.10 -23.28
N SER A 448 -26.52 -15.28 -23.79
CA SER A 448 -27.92 -15.50 -23.57
C SER A 448 -28.21 -16.93 -24.06
N PRO A 449 -29.03 -17.73 -23.35
CA PRO A 449 -29.39 -19.07 -23.82
C PRO A 449 -29.96 -19.09 -25.25
N GLU A 450 -30.38 -17.94 -25.78
CA GLU A 450 -30.97 -17.76 -27.11
C GLU A 450 -29.95 -17.83 -28.26
N ASP A 451 -28.68 -17.48 -28.04
CA ASP A 451 -27.65 -17.49 -29.11
C ASP A 451 -27.09 -18.89 -29.43
N SER A 452 -27.54 -19.93 -28.70
CA SER A 452 -27.16 -21.32 -28.98
C SER A 452 -27.90 -21.96 -30.16
N THR A 453 -28.78 -21.22 -30.84
CA THR A 453 -29.58 -21.72 -31.97
C THR A 453 -29.42 -20.95 -33.27
N VAL A 454 -28.18 -20.73 -33.73
CA VAL A 454 -27.94 -20.44 -35.15
C VAL A 454 -27.01 -21.47 -35.78
N LYS A 455 -27.62 -22.24 -36.68
CA LYS A 455 -27.07 -23.34 -37.48
C LYS A 455 -25.74 -22.99 -38.16
N LYS A 456 -24.83 -23.97 -38.16
CA LYS A 456 -23.74 -24.14 -39.13
C LYS A 456 -24.22 -23.81 -40.56
N LYS A 457 -23.68 -22.73 -41.13
CA LYS A 457 -23.44 -22.63 -42.57
C LYS A 457 -21.97 -22.29 -42.79
N SER A 458 -21.30 -23.21 -43.47
CA SER A 458 -19.94 -23.09 -43.97
C SER A 458 -19.89 -22.03 -45.06
N GLU A 459 -19.12 -20.96 -44.88
CA GLU A 459 -18.61 -20.18 -46.00
C GLU A 459 -17.14 -19.85 -45.78
N THR A 460 -16.32 -20.42 -46.65
CA THR A 460 -14.94 -20.06 -46.92
C THR A 460 -14.89 -18.65 -47.50
N GLY A 461 -14.31 -17.68 -46.78
CA GLY A 461 -14.13 -16.31 -47.24
C GLY A 461 -12.83 -15.70 -46.71
N LYS A 462 -12.02 -15.16 -47.62
CA LYS A 462 -10.66 -14.62 -47.44
C LYS A 462 -10.58 -13.51 -46.38
N MET A 463 -9.46 -13.47 -45.65
CA MET A 463 -9.10 -12.39 -44.72
C MET A 463 -8.98 -11.03 -45.43
N PRO A 464 -9.57 -9.94 -44.91
CA PRO A 464 -9.30 -8.60 -45.40
C PRO A 464 -8.01 -8.05 -44.77
N VAL A 465 -7.19 -7.44 -45.62
CA VAL A 465 -5.95 -6.72 -45.28
C VAL A 465 -6.32 -5.40 -44.59
N LEU A 466 -5.80 -5.18 -43.39
CA LEU A 466 -5.89 -3.91 -42.65
C LEU A 466 -5.06 -2.83 -43.37
N ARG A 467 -5.69 -1.71 -43.73
CA ARG A 467 -4.99 -0.46 -44.10
C ARG A 467 -4.85 0.43 -42.86
N PRO A 468 -3.71 1.14 -42.69
CA PRO A 468 -3.51 2.04 -41.56
C PRO A 468 -4.41 3.28 -41.66
N ALA A 469 -4.89 3.72 -40.50
CA ALA A 469 -5.75 4.89 -40.35
C ALA A 469 -4.98 6.19 -40.59
N THR A 470 -5.55 7.06 -41.42
CA THR A 470 -5.14 8.47 -41.57
C THR A 470 -5.79 9.30 -40.46
N LEU A 471 -4.98 10.07 -39.73
CA LEU A 471 -5.44 11.11 -38.79
C LEU A 471 -6.12 12.25 -39.57
N PRO A 472 -7.23 12.83 -39.09
CA PRO A 472 -7.77 14.06 -39.64
C PRO A 472 -6.89 15.24 -39.21
N ASN A 473 -6.50 16.07 -40.16
CA ASN A 473 -6.13 17.46 -39.88
C ASN A 473 -7.42 18.22 -39.58
N ASP A 474 -7.48 18.85 -38.40
CA ASP A 474 -7.85 20.25 -38.21
C ASP A 474 -7.60 20.65 -36.75
#